data_AF-A0A8T4LUL7-F1
#
_entry.id   AF-A0A8T4LUL7-F1
#
_cell.length_a   1.000
_cell.length_b   1.000
_cell.length_c   1.000
_cell.angle_alpha   90.00
_cell.angle_beta   90.00
_cell.angle_gamma   90.00
#
_symmetry.space_group_name_H-M   'P 1'
#
loop_
_entity.id
_entity.type
_entity.pdbx_description
1 polymer ?
#
loop_
_entity_poly.entity_id
_entity_poly.type
_entity_poly.pdbx_seq_one_letter_code
_entity_poly.pdbx_strand_id
1 'polypeptide(L)'
;MKEEYKSIMGFGRKLATNVAAYAILGAAGLGIFTGNFSYRHEIERTKNIPLGFSEKTQIEEDAQKNDKVIDPATRYLTSLNDFSMKIFEAWDDSWKPMAEFEESNPYQRFASNLEYKYYGEGHHYKLGDLANNIPNEVDEVFEKLGSFLEINQRMRVVNSNFSDSWTERHEDNYHTVWYPVTKSHTDSEGHTTYSTHMESKQVYDDTDHYYWYHRDWGEEAAKNLEKLIGDYPELSIDLSLISASRTNEAGRIAAIKSREKETKKGKEFNDSDYLTIANTWRVGSVIYNNAASFASPWTDLRWDLQQWKNEEQTAHDQHYKTSSRSDSGPKEYQVTKATLLNGNNLTNSLDHVFNSLYYTSEHLPEVDGAIKSLIELRHKNASEEEIKKVSEELISNTIALYKSNFERGFEIERFRGWAIALWSSLGLLSGAGLGIFAGSVAQAYFGNRCN
;
A
#
# COMPACT_ATOMS: atom_id res chain seq x y z
N MET A 1 33.14 11.45 60.94
CA MET A 1 33.71 11.01 59.64
C MET A 1 33.14 9.70 59.09
N LYS A 2 33.36 8.50 59.65
CA LYS A 2 32.82 7.25 59.04
C LYS A 2 31.28 7.12 59.08
N GLU A 3 30.62 7.71 60.08
CA GLU A 3 29.15 7.69 60.16
C GLU A 3 28.45 8.75 59.30
N GLU A 4 29.04 9.94 59.16
CA GLU A 4 28.54 10.97 58.24
C GLU A 4 28.64 10.54 56.77
N TYR A 5 29.71 9.83 56.40
CA TYR A 5 29.87 9.31 55.04
C TYR A 5 28.81 8.26 54.70
N LYS A 6 28.41 7.41 55.65
CA LYS A 6 27.30 6.44 55.48
C LYS A 6 25.93 7.13 55.38
N SER A 7 25.71 8.21 56.13
CA SER A 7 24.48 9.00 56.08
C SER A 7 24.32 9.72 54.72
N ILE A 8 25.39 10.35 54.22
CA ILE A 8 25.40 11.06 52.93
C ILE A 8 25.26 10.07 51.75
N MET A 9 25.96 8.93 51.79
CA MET A 9 25.80 7.87 50.77
C MET A 9 24.41 7.20 50.81
N GLY A 10 23.82 7.06 52.00
CA GLY A 10 22.45 6.55 52.17
C GLY A 10 21.37 7.51 51.66
N PHE A 11 21.57 8.82 51.83
CA PHE A 11 20.72 9.86 51.26
C PHE A 11 20.85 9.93 49.74
N GLY A 12 22.08 9.88 49.21
CA GLY A 12 22.35 9.85 47.76
C GLY A 12 21.73 8.64 47.06
N ARG A 13 21.78 7.44 47.66
CA ARG A 13 21.09 6.25 47.14
C ARG A 13 19.57 6.42 47.12
N LYS A 14 18.95 6.89 48.21
CA LYS A 14 17.50 7.14 48.24
C LYS A 14 17.05 8.20 47.23
N LEU A 15 17.85 9.25 47.01
CA LEU A 15 17.57 10.27 46.00
C LEU A 15 17.66 9.71 44.58
N ALA A 16 18.69 8.90 44.28
CA ALA A 16 18.87 8.28 42.98
C ALA A 16 17.75 7.28 42.63
N THR A 17 17.28 6.48 43.60
CA THR A 17 16.15 5.56 43.37
C THR A 17 14.85 6.32 43.12
N ASN A 18 14.62 7.45 43.81
CA ASN A 18 13.46 8.30 43.59
C ASN A 18 13.52 8.98 42.21
N VAL A 19 14.67 9.49 41.79
CA VAL A 19 14.86 10.11 40.45
C VAL A 19 14.67 9.08 39.34
N ALA A 20 15.18 7.86 39.50
CA ALA A 20 14.94 6.77 38.54
C ALA A 20 13.45 6.37 38.47
N ALA A 21 12.75 6.33 39.61
CA ALA A 21 11.32 6.09 39.64
C ALA A 21 10.52 7.22 38.97
N TYR A 22 10.88 8.49 39.18
CA TYR A 22 10.26 9.63 38.48
C TYR A 22 10.58 9.65 36.98
N ALA A 23 11.77 9.21 36.56
CA ALA A 23 12.12 9.05 35.15
C ALA A 23 11.31 7.94 34.47
N ILE A 24 11.11 6.80 35.15
CA ILE A 24 10.28 5.70 34.65
C ILE A 24 8.80 6.10 34.61
N LEU A 25 8.29 6.79 35.64
CA LEU A 25 6.92 7.32 35.68
C LEU A 25 6.72 8.44 34.65
N GLY A 26 7.72 9.28 34.41
CA GLY A 26 7.72 10.31 33.38
C GLY A 26 7.76 9.72 31.96
N ALA A 27 8.55 8.67 31.74
CA ALA A 27 8.61 7.96 30.46
C ALA A 27 7.34 7.17 30.17
N ALA A 28 6.79 6.47 31.17
CA ALA A 28 5.50 5.79 31.07
C ALA A 28 4.36 6.81 30.87
N GLY A 29 4.39 7.94 31.59
CA GLY A 29 3.44 9.03 31.44
C GLY A 29 3.46 9.63 30.04
N LEU A 30 4.64 10.02 29.53
CA LEU A 30 4.77 10.57 28.17
C LEU A 30 4.42 9.54 27.09
N GLY A 31 4.76 8.26 27.26
CA GLY A 31 4.33 7.18 26.36
C GLY A 31 2.81 7.00 26.33
N ILE A 32 2.15 7.03 27.49
CA ILE A 32 0.68 6.96 27.61
C ILE A 32 0.02 8.23 27.07
N PHE A 33 0.59 9.41 27.30
CA PHE A 33 0.04 10.68 26.80
C PHE A 33 0.19 10.82 25.28
N THR A 34 1.35 10.49 24.72
CA THR A 34 1.60 10.51 23.27
C THR A 34 0.82 9.40 22.56
N GLY A 35 0.72 8.21 23.15
CA GLY A 35 -0.14 7.13 22.69
C GLY A 35 -1.63 7.50 22.73
N ASN A 36 -2.12 8.13 23.81
CA ASN A 36 -3.50 8.63 23.88
C ASN A 36 -3.77 9.78 22.90
N PHE A 37 -2.81 10.68 22.70
CA PHE A 37 -2.94 11.76 21.73
C PHE A 37 -2.97 11.21 20.30
N SER A 38 -2.07 10.27 19.97
CA SER A 38 -2.07 9.56 18.69
C SER A 38 -3.35 8.76 18.50
N TYR A 39 -3.84 8.06 19.52
CA TYR A 39 -5.10 7.32 19.47
C TYR A 39 -6.31 8.24 19.26
N ARG A 40 -6.38 9.37 19.99
CA ARG A 40 -7.42 10.39 19.76
C ARG A 40 -7.32 11.02 18.38
N HIS A 41 -6.12 11.29 17.89
CA HIS A 41 -5.87 11.81 16.55
C HIS A 41 -6.29 10.82 15.47
N GLU A 42 -5.97 9.53 15.63
CA GLU A 42 -6.38 8.47 14.71
C GLU A 42 -7.90 8.24 14.79
N ILE A 43 -8.53 8.29 15.97
CA ILE A 43 -10.00 8.27 16.10
C ILE A 43 -10.63 9.46 15.39
N GLU A 44 -10.10 10.68 15.54
CA GLU A 44 -10.60 11.83 14.80
C GLU A 44 -10.43 11.66 13.29
N ARG A 45 -9.34 11.03 12.85
CA ARG A 45 -9.10 10.70 11.44
C ARG A 45 -10.12 9.67 10.91
N THR A 46 -10.62 8.74 11.75
CA THR A 46 -11.69 7.81 11.33
C THR A 46 -13.00 8.51 10.96
N LYS A 47 -13.19 9.78 11.34
CA LYS A 47 -14.44 10.57 11.16
C LYS A 47 -14.39 11.55 9.99
N ASN A 48 -13.25 11.69 9.32
CA ASN A 48 -13.07 12.65 8.23
C ASN A 48 -12.18 12.06 7.14
N ILE A 49 -12.81 11.61 6.06
CA ILE A 49 -12.17 10.98 4.91
C ILE A 49 -11.91 12.06 3.83
N PRO A 50 -10.72 12.15 3.23
CA PRO A 50 -10.48 13.14 2.18
C PRO A 50 -11.45 12.97 1.01
N LEU A 51 -12.09 14.07 0.58
CA LEU A 51 -13.05 14.08 -0.52
C LEU A 51 -12.45 14.74 -1.77
N GLY A 52 -12.80 14.20 -2.93
CA GLY A 52 -12.50 14.78 -4.24
C GLY A 52 -13.38 14.15 -5.31
N PHE A 53 -14.45 14.86 -5.69
CA PHE A 53 -15.34 14.42 -6.75
C PHE A 53 -14.68 14.55 -8.12
N SER A 54 -15.05 13.65 -9.03
CA SER A 54 -14.43 13.52 -10.35
C SER A 54 -14.79 14.64 -11.32
N GLU A 55 -15.80 15.45 -10.97
CA GLU A 55 -16.38 16.47 -11.85
C GLU A 55 -16.94 15.88 -13.15
N LYS A 56 -17.58 14.69 -13.06
CA LYS A 56 -18.11 13.94 -14.22
C LYS A 56 -18.94 14.78 -15.19
N THR A 57 -19.85 15.62 -14.69
CA THR A 57 -20.63 16.54 -15.55
C THR A 57 -19.75 17.52 -16.33
N GLN A 58 -18.70 18.06 -15.71
CA GLN A 58 -17.76 18.94 -16.41
C GLN A 58 -16.97 18.18 -17.48
N ILE A 59 -16.59 16.93 -17.20
CA ILE A 59 -15.94 16.06 -18.18
C ILE A 59 -16.86 15.83 -19.40
N GLU A 60 -18.15 15.60 -19.16
CA GLU A 60 -19.16 15.42 -20.21
C GLU A 60 -19.36 16.67 -21.05
N GLU A 61 -19.48 17.83 -20.42
CA GLU A 61 -19.56 19.13 -21.11
C GLU A 61 -18.29 19.41 -21.94
N ASP A 62 -17.11 19.14 -21.38
CA ASP A 62 -15.83 19.34 -22.06
C ASP A 62 -15.68 18.39 -23.25
N ALA A 63 -16.10 17.13 -23.10
CA ALA A 63 -16.09 16.16 -24.18
C ALA A 63 -17.03 16.59 -25.32
N GLN A 64 -18.27 16.99 -24.99
CA GLN A 64 -19.25 17.47 -25.96
C GLN A 64 -18.75 18.74 -26.68
N LYS A 65 -18.19 19.71 -25.94
CA LYS A 65 -17.67 20.96 -26.52
C LYS A 65 -16.52 20.73 -27.50
N ASN A 66 -15.70 19.69 -27.25
CA ASN A 66 -14.53 19.38 -28.06
C ASN A 66 -14.78 18.24 -29.07
N ASP A 67 -16.03 17.81 -29.26
CA ASP A 67 -16.42 16.69 -30.14
C ASP A 67 -15.61 15.41 -29.84
N LYS A 68 -15.44 15.10 -28.56
CA LYS A 68 -14.73 13.91 -28.08
C LYS A 68 -15.70 12.88 -27.52
N VAL A 69 -15.47 11.62 -27.85
CA VAL A 69 -16.15 10.48 -27.23
C VAL A 69 -15.49 10.20 -25.88
N ILE A 70 -16.30 10.04 -24.83
CA ILE A 70 -15.81 9.64 -23.51
C ILE A 70 -15.48 8.16 -23.55
N ASP A 71 -14.25 7.81 -23.21
CA ASP A 71 -13.82 6.41 -23.14
C ASP A 71 -14.52 5.67 -21.98
N PRO A 72 -14.91 4.39 -22.14
CA PRO A 72 -15.51 3.59 -21.07
C PRO A 72 -14.72 3.62 -19.76
N ALA A 73 -13.38 3.62 -19.80
CA ALA A 73 -12.57 3.67 -18.58
C ALA A 73 -12.70 5.01 -17.84
N THR A 74 -12.91 6.11 -18.58
CA THR A 74 -13.23 7.41 -17.94
C THR A 74 -14.59 7.33 -17.25
N ARG A 75 -15.63 6.82 -17.92
CA ARG A 75 -16.97 6.69 -17.33
C ARG A 75 -16.92 5.85 -16.06
N TYR A 76 -16.34 4.66 -16.15
CA TYR A 76 -16.16 3.73 -15.05
C TYR A 76 -15.46 4.39 -13.84
N LEU A 77 -14.26 4.94 -14.04
CA LEU A 77 -13.46 5.47 -12.94
C LEU A 77 -14.09 6.71 -12.30
N THR A 78 -14.71 7.58 -13.10
CA THR A 78 -15.43 8.76 -12.59
C THR A 78 -16.65 8.35 -11.78
N SER A 79 -17.46 7.40 -12.28
CA SER A 79 -18.61 6.85 -11.56
C SER A 79 -18.22 6.19 -10.25
N LEU A 80 -17.20 5.32 -10.26
CA LEU A 80 -16.75 4.60 -9.08
C LEU A 80 -16.19 5.56 -8.02
N ASN A 81 -15.39 6.55 -8.43
CA ASN A 81 -14.90 7.58 -7.53
C ASN A 81 -16.08 8.34 -6.89
N ASP A 82 -17.02 8.83 -7.70
CA ASP A 82 -18.15 9.61 -7.18
C ASP A 82 -19.08 8.78 -6.30
N PHE A 83 -19.24 7.49 -6.58
CA PHE A 83 -19.96 6.55 -5.73
C PHE A 83 -19.30 6.44 -4.34
N SER A 84 -17.99 6.17 -4.28
CA SER A 84 -17.25 6.12 -3.01
C SER A 84 -17.27 7.46 -2.29
N MET A 85 -17.03 8.57 -3.00
CA MET A 85 -16.97 9.92 -2.40
C MET A 85 -18.32 10.35 -1.81
N LYS A 86 -19.46 9.98 -2.42
CA LYS A 86 -20.79 10.27 -1.85
C LYS A 86 -21.03 9.52 -0.54
N ILE A 87 -20.55 8.27 -0.44
CA ILE A 87 -20.62 7.49 0.81
C ILE A 87 -19.72 8.11 1.88
N PHE A 88 -18.47 8.46 1.53
CA PHE A 88 -17.54 9.12 2.44
C PHE A 88 -18.05 10.50 2.89
N GLU A 89 -18.66 11.27 1.99
CA GLU A 89 -19.27 12.56 2.34
C GLU A 89 -20.44 12.38 3.33
N ALA A 90 -21.31 11.39 3.11
CA ALA A 90 -22.39 11.09 4.03
C ALA A 90 -21.88 10.71 5.43
N TRP A 91 -20.78 9.96 5.49
CA TRP A 91 -20.10 9.58 6.72
C TRP A 91 -19.51 10.80 7.43
N ASP A 92 -18.73 11.61 6.73
CA ASP A 92 -18.09 12.80 7.30
C ASP A 92 -19.11 13.80 7.82
N ASP A 93 -20.22 13.98 7.10
CA ASP A 93 -21.31 14.86 7.51
C ASP A 93 -22.06 14.32 8.75
N SER A 94 -22.11 13.00 8.95
CA SER A 94 -22.82 12.41 10.09
C SER A 94 -22.17 12.71 11.45
N TRP A 95 -20.87 12.99 11.45
CA TRP A 95 -20.10 13.31 12.66
C TRP A 95 -20.15 14.79 13.04
N LYS A 96 -20.69 15.65 12.17
CA LYS A 96 -20.76 17.08 12.44
C LYS A 96 -21.91 17.38 13.42
N PRO A 97 -21.67 18.22 14.44
CA PRO A 97 -22.75 18.70 15.29
C PRO A 97 -23.63 19.66 14.48
N MET A 98 -24.78 19.18 14.02
CA MET A 98 -25.79 20.02 13.38
C MET A 98 -26.95 20.29 14.34
N ALA A 99 -27.32 21.56 14.48
CA ALA A 99 -28.45 21.99 15.31
C ALA A 99 -29.82 21.58 14.75
N GLU A 100 -29.88 21.10 13.50
CA GLU A 100 -31.11 20.90 12.72
C GLU A 100 -31.56 19.44 12.62
N PHE A 101 -30.74 18.47 13.06
CA PHE A 101 -31.15 17.06 13.06
C PHE A 101 -31.69 16.66 14.44
N GLU A 102 -32.93 16.16 14.47
CA GLU A 102 -33.52 15.54 15.66
C GLU A 102 -32.74 14.27 16.10
N GLU A 103 -32.00 13.66 15.18
CA GLU A 103 -31.22 12.45 15.41
C GLU A 103 -29.88 12.76 16.12
N SER A 104 -29.80 12.41 17.42
CA SER A 104 -28.58 12.59 18.22
C SER A 104 -27.45 11.63 17.84
N ASN A 105 -27.77 10.48 17.24
CA ASN A 105 -26.82 9.41 16.90
C ASN A 105 -26.16 9.62 15.52
N PRO A 106 -24.81 9.63 15.41
CA PRO A 106 -24.09 9.79 14.13
C PRO A 106 -24.35 8.68 13.11
N TYR A 107 -24.66 7.45 13.52
CA TYR A 107 -24.96 6.36 12.61
C TYR A 107 -26.35 6.47 11.99
N GLN A 108 -27.33 7.00 12.75
CA GLN A 108 -28.64 7.35 12.21
C GLN A 108 -28.54 8.49 11.19
N ARG A 109 -27.77 9.53 11.53
CA ARG A 109 -27.49 10.62 10.58
C ARG A 109 -26.78 10.13 9.32
N PHE A 110 -25.88 9.17 9.45
CA PHE A 110 -25.21 8.56 8.29
C PHE A 110 -26.23 7.86 7.37
N ALA A 111 -27.12 7.03 7.93
CA ALA A 111 -28.19 6.39 7.19
C ALA A 111 -29.12 7.41 6.50
N SER A 112 -29.49 8.49 7.20
CA SER A 112 -30.30 9.59 6.67
C SER A 112 -29.61 10.31 5.50
N ASN A 113 -28.33 10.65 5.64
CA ASN A 113 -27.54 11.27 4.58
C ASN A 113 -27.41 10.36 3.35
N LEU A 114 -27.24 9.05 3.57
CA LEU A 114 -27.20 8.06 2.49
C LEU A 114 -28.54 7.97 1.77
N GLU A 115 -29.66 7.92 2.48
CA GLU A 115 -30.99 7.91 1.89
C GLU A 115 -31.21 9.11 0.96
N TYR A 116 -30.84 10.31 1.43
CA TYR A 116 -30.93 11.52 0.63
C TYR A 116 -30.05 11.46 -0.64
N LYS A 117 -28.81 10.95 -0.53
CA LYS A 117 -27.92 10.80 -1.70
C LYS A 117 -28.32 9.64 -2.62
N TYR A 118 -29.08 8.68 -2.12
CA TYR A 118 -29.55 7.51 -2.86
C TYR A 118 -30.83 7.80 -3.65
N TYR A 119 -31.82 8.44 -3.02
CA TYR A 119 -33.14 8.68 -3.63
C TYR A 119 -33.42 10.15 -3.97
N GLY A 120 -32.81 11.11 -3.26
CA GLY A 120 -33.17 12.53 -3.31
C GLY A 120 -33.05 13.17 -4.70
N GLU A 121 -33.97 14.06 -5.05
CA GLU A 121 -34.12 14.64 -6.40
C GLU A 121 -33.19 15.82 -6.72
N GLY A 122 -32.21 16.13 -5.85
CA GLY A 122 -31.33 17.31 -5.99
C GLY A 122 -29.91 17.03 -6.50
N HIS A 123 -29.54 15.78 -6.76
CA HIS A 123 -28.16 15.41 -7.10
C HIS A 123 -28.03 14.91 -8.54
N HIS A 124 -27.13 15.53 -9.31
CA HIS A 124 -26.58 14.90 -10.51
C HIS A 124 -25.82 13.62 -10.08
N TYR A 125 -26.19 12.49 -10.70
CA TYR A 125 -25.72 11.14 -10.37
C TYR A 125 -26.01 10.72 -8.92
N LYS A 126 -27.18 10.12 -8.67
CA LYS A 126 -27.51 9.57 -7.34
C LYS A 126 -26.71 8.30 -7.08
N LEU A 127 -26.57 7.90 -5.81
CA LEU A 127 -25.90 6.63 -5.46
C LEU A 127 -26.57 5.43 -6.14
N GLY A 128 -27.90 5.40 -6.21
CA GLY A 128 -28.62 4.33 -6.92
C GLY A 128 -28.35 4.32 -8.43
N ASP A 129 -28.24 5.48 -9.07
CA ASP A 129 -27.91 5.56 -10.50
C ASP A 129 -26.49 5.06 -10.76
N LEU A 130 -25.54 5.47 -9.92
CA LEU A 130 -24.14 5.02 -10.02
C LEU A 130 -24.02 3.52 -9.80
N ALA A 131 -24.68 2.97 -8.77
CA ALA A 131 -24.70 1.54 -8.50
C ALA A 131 -25.27 0.72 -9.68
N ASN A 132 -26.25 1.28 -10.40
CA ASN A 132 -26.84 0.64 -11.57
C ASN A 132 -25.97 0.76 -12.83
N ASN A 133 -25.24 1.86 -12.98
CA ASN A 133 -24.45 2.13 -14.19
C ASN A 133 -23.07 1.47 -14.16
N ILE A 134 -22.39 1.47 -13.01
CA ILE A 134 -21.01 0.96 -12.88
C ILE A 134 -20.86 -0.48 -13.41
N PRO A 135 -21.77 -1.44 -13.16
CA PRO A 135 -21.62 -2.79 -13.71
C PRO A 135 -21.51 -2.81 -15.24
N ASN A 136 -22.37 -2.07 -15.94
CA ASN A 136 -22.31 -1.97 -17.40
C ASN A 136 -21.03 -1.24 -17.85
N GLU A 137 -20.62 -0.20 -17.14
CA GLU A 137 -19.36 0.51 -17.44
C GLU A 137 -18.13 -0.39 -17.24
N VAL A 138 -18.15 -1.31 -16.28
CA VAL A 138 -17.11 -2.33 -16.10
C VAL A 138 -17.08 -3.31 -17.28
N ASP A 139 -18.24 -3.80 -17.71
CA ASP A 139 -18.34 -4.70 -18.87
C ASP A 139 -17.80 -4.05 -20.15
N GLU A 140 -18.13 -2.77 -20.38
CA GLU A 140 -17.58 -2.00 -21.51
C GLU A 140 -16.05 -1.85 -21.43
N VAL A 141 -15.49 -1.70 -20.22
CA VAL A 141 -14.03 -1.67 -20.02
C VAL A 141 -13.42 -3.05 -20.28
N PHE A 142 -14.06 -4.14 -19.84
CA PHE A 142 -13.61 -5.50 -20.16
C PHE A 142 -13.61 -5.75 -21.67
N GLU A 143 -14.65 -5.33 -22.38
CA GLU A 143 -14.72 -5.44 -23.84
C GLU A 143 -13.58 -4.67 -24.50
N LYS A 144 -13.36 -3.42 -24.09
CA LYS A 144 -12.26 -2.57 -24.58
C LYS A 144 -10.88 -3.17 -24.31
N LEU A 145 -10.73 -3.91 -23.20
CA LEU A 145 -9.50 -4.59 -22.80
C LEU A 145 -9.43 -6.07 -23.25
N GLY A 146 -10.37 -6.55 -24.06
CA GLY A 146 -10.50 -7.97 -24.40
C GLY A 146 -9.22 -8.60 -24.99
N SER A 147 -8.53 -7.88 -25.87
CA SER A 147 -7.24 -8.34 -26.43
C SER A 147 -6.16 -8.49 -25.36
N PHE A 148 -6.14 -7.62 -24.37
CA PHE A 148 -5.19 -7.67 -23.26
C PHE A 148 -5.48 -8.85 -22.33
N LEU A 149 -6.75 -9.21 -22.17
CA LEU A 149 -7.14 -10.40 -21.41
C LEU A 149 -6.66 -11.67 -22.10
N GLU A 150 -6.83 -11.76 -23.42
CA GLU A 150 -6.33 -12.90 -24.21
C GLU A 150 -4.80 -12.99 -24.14
N ILE A 151 -4.10 -11.85 -24.29
CA ILE A 151 -2.63 -11.79 -24.15
C ILE A 151 -2.21 -12.30 -22.77
N ASN A 152 -2.85 -11.84 -21.70
CA ASN A 152 -2.52 -12.25 -20.34
C ASN A 152 -2.66 -13.79 -20.17
N GLN A 153 -3.78 -14.36 -20.64
CA GLN A 153 -4.03 -15.80 -20.55
C GLN A 153 -2.99 -16.62 -21.33
N ARG A 154 -2.68 -16.21 -22.56
CA ARG A 154 -1.71 -16.91 -23.42
C ARG A 154 -0.27 -16.73 -22.92
N MET A 155 0.07 -15.57 -22.39
CA MET A 155 1.41 -15.28 -21.86
C MET A 155 1.72 -16.13 -20.63
N ARG A 156 0.73 -16.48 -19.79
CA ARG A 156 0.94 -17.42 -18.67
C ARG A 156 1.42 -18.80 -19.13
N VAL A 157 0.89 -19.29 -20.25
CA VAL A 157 1.34 -20.57 -20.84
C VAL A 157 2.77 -20.44 -21.34
N VAL A 158 3.10 -19.34 -22.02
CA VAL A 158 4.47 -19.04 -22.46
C VAL A 158 5.43 -18.96 -21.28
N ASN A 159 5.07 -18.25 -20.21
CA ASN A 159 5.88 -18.13 -18.99
C ASN A 159 6.12 -19.48 -18.32
N SER A 160 5.09 -20.33 -18.23
CA SER A 160 5.24 -21.69 -17.70
C SER A 160 6.24 -22.48 -18.51
N ASN A 161 6.11 -22.50 -19.84
CA ASN A 161 7.02 -23.25 -20.70
C ASN A 161 8.47 -22.71 -20.62
N PHE A 162 8.69 -21.40 -20.56
CA PHE A 162 10.04 -20.85 -20.34
C PHE A 162 10.59 -21.22 -18.96
N SER A 163 9.76 -21.20 -17.91
CA SER A 163 10.16 -21.66 -16.57
C SER A 163 10.56 -23.14 -16.58
N ASP A 164 9.81 -23.98 -17.28
CA ASP A 164 10.03 -25.44 -17.34
C ASP A 164 11.16 -25.83 -18.32
N SER A 165 11.63 -24.90 -19.15
CA SER A 165 12.71 -25.14 -20.10
C SER A 165 14.10 -25.29 -19.47
N TRP A 166 14.26 -24.90 -18.20
CA TRP A 166 15.53 -25.04 -17.49
C TRP A 166 15.33 -25.56 -16.07
N THR A 167 16.26 -26.41 -15.63
CA THR A 167 16.44 -26.74 -14.21
C THR A 167 17.82 -26.26 -13.78
N GLU A 168 17.89 -25.48 -12.70
CA GLU A 168 19.16 -25.00 -12.13
C GLU A 168 19.44 -25.64 -10.77
N ARG A 169 20.71 -25.93 -10.50
CA ARG A 169 21.19 -26.35 -9.18
C ARG A 169 22.59 -25.79 -8.93
N HIS A 170 22.85 -25.43 -7.67
CA HIS A 170 24.15 -24.98 -7.20
C HIS A 170 24.58 -25.76 -5.97
N GLU A 171 25.87 -26.10 -5.90
CA GLU A 171 26.46 -26.80 -4.77
C GLU A 171 27.71 -26.04 -4.30
N ASP A 172 27.60 -25.37 -3.15
CA ASP A 172 28.71 -24.63 -2.54
C ASP A 172 29.67 -25.60 -1.85
N ASN A 173 30.94 -25.52 -2.22
CA ASN A 173 32.01 -26.31 -1.64
C ASN A 173 32.77 -25.53 -0.57
N TYR A 174 33.07 -26.20 0.54
CA TYR A 174 33.78 -25.63 1.69
C TYR A 174 34.85 -26.60 2.19
N HIS A 175 35.94 -26.04 2.72
CA HIS A 175 36.88 -26.78 3.54
C HIS A 175 37.01 -26.18 4.94
N THR A 176 37.44 -27.01 5.88
CA THR A 176 37.64 -26.61 7.28
C THR A 176 39.07 -26.13 7.50
N VAL A 177 39.24 -24.89 7.99
CA VAL A 177 40.52 -24.36 8.43
C VAL A 177 40.55 -24.27 9.95
N TRP A 178 41.61 -24.81 10.54
CA TRP A 178 41.89 -24.73 11.96
C TRP A 178 42.84 -23.56 12.26
N TYR A 179 42.51 -22.74 13.25
CA TYR A 179 43.33 -21.58 13.63
C TYR A 179 43.38 -21.41 15.15
N PRO A 180 44.52 -20.92 15.68
CA PRO A 180 44.66 -20.66 17.10
C PRO A 180 43.89 -19.39 17.49
N VAL A 181 43.12 -19.47 18.58
CA VAL A 181 42.43 -18.35 19.21
C VAL A 181 42.84 -18.28 20.67
N THR A 182 43.27 -17.11 21.11
CA THR A 182 43.55 -16.86 22.53
C THR A 182 42.25 -16.57 23.26
N LYS A 183 41.88 -17.41 24.23
CA LYS A 183 40.74 -17.16 25.12
C LYS A 183 41.23 -16.76 26.49
N SER A 184 40.58 -15.76 27.08
CA SER A 184 40.81 -15.34 28.46
C SER A 184 39.80 -16.02 29.38
N HIS A 185 40.29 -16.65 30.44
CA HIS A 185 39.48 -17.16 31.53
C HIS A 185 39.83 -16.42 32.81
N THR A 186 38.85 -15.73 33.40
CA THR A 186 39.00 -15.04 34.69
C THR A 186 38.36 -15.88 35.78
N ASP A 187 39.12 -16.23 36.80
CA ASP A 187 38.62 -16.98 37.94
C ASP A 187 37.81 -16.10 38.91
N SER A 188 37.23 -16.73 39.94
CA SER A 188 36.44 -16.05 40.97
C SER A 188 37.25 -15.10 41.86
N GLU A 189 38.58 -15.11 41.75
CA GLU A 189 39.50 -14.23 42.48
C GLU A 189 39.97 -13.05 41.62
N GLY A 190 39.55 -13.00 40.35
CA GLY A 190 39.87 -11.91 39.42
C GLY A 190 41.16 -12.11 38.63
N HIS A 191 41.82 -13.26 38.73
CA HIS A 191 43.01 -13.56 37.93
C HIS A 191 42.61 -14.03 36.54
N THR A 192 43.13 -13.35 35.51
CA THR A 192 42.88 -13.71 34.11
C THR A 192 44.05 -14.52 33.56
N THR A 193 43.75 -15.74 33.12
CA THR A 193 44.70 -16.59 32.40
C THR A 193 44.33 -16.65 30.92
N TYR A 194 45.33 -16.72 30.06
CA TYR A 194 45.16 -16.84 28.62
C TYR A 194 45.60 -18.22 28.17
N SER A 195 44.72 -18.93 27.47
CA SER A 195 45.03 -20.20 26.85
C SER A 195 44.79 -20.13 25.35
N THR A 196 45.67 -20.76 24.58
CA THR A 196 45.49 -20.90 23.13
C THR A 196 44.62 -22.12 22.88
N HIS A 197 43.49 -21.91 22.22
CA HIS A 197 42.59 -22.97 21.78
C HIS A 197 42.61 -23.07 20.26
N MET A 198 42.53 -24.28 19.73
CA MET A 198 42.28 -24.46 18.31
C MET A 198 40.78 -24.33 18.05
N GLU A 199 40.41 -23.39 17.21
CA GLU A 199 39.07 -23.30 16.66
C GLU A 199 39.08 -23.70 15.19
N SER A 200 37.91 -24.09 14.67
CA SER A 200 37.72 -24.37 13.25
C SER A 200 36.74 -23.37 12.66
N LYS A 201 36.96 -22.99 11.40
CA LYS A 201 35.97 -22.29 10.58
C LYS A 201 35.85 -22.95 9.22
N GLN A 202 34.64 -22.95 8.66
CA GLN A 202 34.43 -23.29 7.26
C GLN A 202 34.89 -22.12 6.38
N VAL A 203 35.69 -22.40 5.37
CA VAL A 203 36.14 -21.46 4.36
C VAL A 203 35.55 -21.91 3.03
N TYR A 204 34.93 -20.97 2.33
CA TYR A 204 34.31 -21.19 1.02
C TYR A 204 35.41 -21.36 -0.04
N ASP A 205 35.27 -22.37 -0.88
CA ASP A 205 36.20 -22.68 -1.97
C ASP A 205 35.65 -22.20 -3.31
N ASP A 206 34.54 -22.79 -3.72
CA ASP A 206 33.92 -22.62 -5.02
C ASP A 206 32.47 -23.10 -4.99
N THR A 207 31.76 -22.93 -6.10
CA THR A 207 30.41 -23.43 -6.32
C THR A 207 30.37 -24.20 -7.63
N ASP A 208 29.81 -25.42 -7.61
CA ASP A 208 29.46 -26.18 -8.81
C ASP A 208 28.07 -25.77 -9.28
N HIS A 209 27.97 -25.33 -10.54
CA HIS A 209 26.71 -24.91 -11.16
C HIS A 209 26.27 -25.93 -12.20
N TYR A 210 25.00 -26.34 -12.12
CA TYR A 210 24.37 -27.30 -13.02
C TYR A 210 23.14 -26.65 -13.66
N TYR A 211 23.07 -26.70 -14.98
CA TYR A 211 21.95 -26.23 -15.78
C TYR A 211 21.52 -27.34 -16.73
N TRP A 212 20.29 -27.81 -16.61
CA TRP A 212 19.71 -28.80 -17.52
C TRP A 212 18.68 -28.13 -18.42
N TYR A 213 18.85 -28.29 -19.73
CA TYR A 213 17.99 -27.70 -20.73
C TYR A 213 16.95 -28.71 -21.24
N HIS A 214 15.68 -28.35 -21.10
CA HIS A 214 14.55 -29.15 -21.56
C HIS A 214 14.01 -28.57 -22.88
N ARG A 215 14.58 -29.07 -23.97
CA ARG A 215 14.36 -28.55 -25.33
C ARG A 215 12.89 -28.40 -25.73
N ASP A 216 12.07 -29.42 -25.50
CA ASP A 216 10.66 -29.42 -25.90
C ASP A 216 9.88 -28.24 -25.29
N TRP A 217 10.18 -27.86 -24.05
CA TRP A 217 9.56 -26.73 -23.38
C TRP A 217 10.05 -25.39 -23.94
N GLY A 218 11.35 -25.27 -24.21
CA GLY A 218 11.93 -24.05 -24.80
C GLY A 218 11.40 -23.76 -26.20
N GLU A 219 11.33 -24.77 -27.06
CA GLU A 219 10.81 -24.64 -28.44
C GLU A 219 9.31 -24.27 -28.43
N GLU A 220 8.51 -24.92 -27.58
CA GLU A 220 7.07 -24.65 -27.47
C GLU A 220 6.80 -23.27 -26.85
N ALA A 221 7.63 -22.80 -25.89
CA ALA A 221 7.56 -21.43 -25.37
C ALA A 221 7.79 -20.40 -26.47
N ALA A 222 8.87 -20.56 -27.23
CA ALA A 222 9.25 -19.65 -28.31
C ALA A 222 8.19 -19.57 -29.41
N LYS A 223 7.67 -20.71 -29.83
CA LYS A 223 6.61 -20.81 -30.83
C LYS A 223 5.32 -20.14 -30.36
N ASN A 224 4.92 -20.35 -29.10
CA ASN A 224 3.73 -19.71 -28.54
C ASN A 224 3.90 -18.21 -28.37
N LEU A 225 5.08 -17.74 -27.96
CA LEU A 225 5.42 -16.32 -27.88
C LEU A 225 5.44 -15.67 -29.27
N GLU A 226 6.05 -16.32 -30.26
CA GLU A 226 6.06 -15.86 -31.65
C GLU A 226 4.65 -15.71 -32.20
N LYS A 227 3.81 -16.73 -32.02
CA LYS A 227 2.41 -16.67 -32.44
C LYS A 227 1.68 -15.52 -31.74
N LEU A 228 1.89 -15.37 -30.44
CA LEU A 228 1.25 -14.32 -29.66
C LEU A 228 1.68 -12.90 -30.12
N ILE A 229 2.97 -12.69 -30.39
CA ILE A 229 3.48 -11.43 -30.96
C ILE A 229 2.96 -11.21 -32.38
N GLY A 230 2.84 -12.28 -33.18
CA GLY A 230 2.30 -12.23 -34.54
C GLY A 230 0.82 -11.82 -34.58
N ASP A 231 0.02 -12.31 -33.63
CA ASP A 231 -1.38 -11.96 -33.48
C ASP A 231 -1.57 -10.51 -32.97
N TYR A 232 -0.63 -10.01 -32.15
CA TYR A 232 -0.66 -8.67 -31.56
C TYR A 232 0.64 -7.87 -31.81
N PRO A 233 0.91 -7.46 -33.06
CA PRO A 233 2.18 -6.87 -33.45
C PRO A 233 2.42 -5.48 -32.88
N GLU A 234 1.44 -4.85 -32.24
CA GLU A 234 1.57 -3.62 -31.45
C GLU A 234 0.68 -3.74 -30.23
N LEU A 235 1.20 -3.37 -29.05
CA LEU A 235 0.43 -3.36 -27.82
C LEU A 235 0.40 -1.93 -27.28
N SER A 236 -0.67 -1.22 -27.61
CA SER A 236 -0.95 0.10 -27.07
C SER A 236 -2.35 0.09 -26.48
N ILE A 237 -2.47 0.46 -25.20
CA ILE A 237 -3.76 0.75 -24.60
C ILE A 237 -4.18 2.15 -25.06
N ASP A 238 -5.12 2.19 -26.01
CA ASP A 238 -5.81 3.43 -26.37
C ASP A 238 -6.97 3.68 -25.40
N LEU A 239 -6.61 4.07 -24.16
CA LEU A 239 -7.55 4.58 -23.17
C LEU A 239 -7.36 6.08 -23.00
N SER A 240 -8.30 6.85 -23.53
CA SER A 240 -8.30 8.30 -23.37
C SER A 240 -8.94 8.66 -22.03
N LEU A 241 -8.13 8.70 -20.97
CA LEU A 241 -8.58 9.21 -19.67
C LEU A 241 -8.66 10.74 -19.71
N ILE A 242 -9.85 11.26 -20.01
CA ILE A 242 -10.11 12.69 -20.03
C ILE A 242 -10.34 13.23 -18.62
N SER A 243 -9.86 14.44 -18.37
CA SER A 243 -9.96 15.14 -17.08
C SER A 243 -10.86 16.36 -17.22
N ALA A 244 -11.48 16.78 -16.12
CA ALA A 244 -12.24 18.01 -16.08
C ALA A 244 -11.33 19.22 -16.36
N SER A 245 -11.86 20.24 -17.03
CA SER A 245 -11.17 21.52 -17.26
C SER A 245 -11.25 22.46 -16.05
N ARG A 246 -12.22 22.27 -15.17
CA ARG A 246 -12.45 23.08 -13.96
C ARG A 246 -13.19 22.28 -12.90
N THR A 247 -13.12 22.75 -11.65
CA THR A 247 -13.89 22.21 -10.52
C THR A 247 -15.11 23.08 -10.27
N ASN A 248 -16.28 22.49 -10.08
CA ASN A 248 -17.48 23.23 -9.70
C ASN A 248 -17.46 23.66 -8.23
N GLU A 249 -18.39 24.52 -7.84
CA GLU A 249 -18.46 25.05 -6.47
C GLU A 249 -18.73 23.97 -5.42
N ALA A 250 -19.57 22.98 -5.72
CA ALA A 250 -19.86 21.89 -4.79
C ALA A 250 -18.60 21.02 -4.55
N GLY A 251 -17.84 20.71 -5.60
CA GLY A 251 -16.58 19.99 -5.50
C GLY A 251 -15.52 20.76 -4.71
N ARG A 252 -15.42 22.08 -4.92
CA ARG A 252 -14.57 22.96 -4.10
C ARG A 252 -14.95 22.94 -2.63
N ILE A 253 -16.24 23.10 -2.33
CA ILE A 253 -16.76 23.06 -0.95
C ILE A 253 -16.44 21.71 -0.30
N ALA A 254 -16.65 20.59 -1.00
CA ALA A 254 -16.31 19.26 -0.49
C ALA A 254 -14.81 19.09 -0.22
N ALA A 255 -13.96 19.58 -1.13
CA ALA A 255 -12.51 19.55 -0.97
C ALA A 255 -12.02 20.37 0.23
N ILE A 256 -12.60 21.57 0.45
CA ILE A 256 -12.32 22.41 1.62
C ILE A 256 -12.79 21.71 2.90
N LYS A 257 -14.03 21.24 2.93
CA LYS A 257 -14.65 20.62 4.12
C LYS A 257 -13.86 19.42 4.60
N SER A 258 -13.47 18.52 3.70
CA SER A 258 -12.69 17.33 4.05
C SER A 258 -11.24 17.64 4.46
N ARG A 259 -10.73 18.85 4.16
CA ARG A 259 -9.38 19.32 4.51
C ARG A 259 -9.38 20.49 5.47
N GLU A 260 -10.44 20.63 6.28
CA GLU A 260 -10.62 21.78 7.17
C GLU A 260 -9.45 22.00 8.14
N LYS A 261 -8.75 20.93 8.55
CA LYS A 261 -7.54 21.02 9.39
C LYS A 261 -6.39 21.73 8.69
N GLU A 262 -6.25 21.60 7.37
CA GLU A 262 -5.21 22.28 6.59
C GLU A 262 -5.58 23.74 6.35
N THR A 263 -6.84 24.02 6.03
CA THR A 263 -7.31 25.39 5.81
C THR A 263 -7.30 26.22 7.10
N LYS A 264 -7.66 25.62 8.24
CA LYS A 264 -7.50 26.24 9.58
C LYS A 264 -6.04 26.56 9.94
N LYS A 265 -5.07 25.89 9.30
CA LYS A 265 -3.64 26.18 9.44
C LYS A 265 -3.13 27.22 8.42
N GLY A 266 -4.05 27.88 7.70
CA GLY A 266 -3.72 28.94 6.74
C GLY A 266 -3.38 28.44 5.34
N LYS A 267 -3.64 27.15 5.01
CA LYS A 267 -3.51 26.67 3.63
C LYS A 267 -4.68 27.18 2.80
N GLU A 268 -4.39 28.03 1.83
CA GLU A 268 -5.34 28.45 0.80
C GLU A 268 -5.17 27.56 -0.43
N PHE A 269 -6.29 27.04 -0.96
CA PHE A 269 -6.31 26.25 -2.19
C PHE A 269 -6.66 27.17 -3.36
N ASN A 270 -5.85 27.13 -4.41
CA ASN A 270 -6.16 27.80 -5.67
C ASN A 270 -6.91 26.85 -6.63
N ASP A 271 -7.34 27.38 -7.78
CA ASP A 271 -8.08 26.64 -8.81
C ASP A 271 -7.34 25.40 -9.31
N SER A 272 -6.02 25.47 -9.45
CA SER A 272 -5.19 24.34 -9.85
C SER A 272 -5.14 23.26 -8.78
N ASP A 273 -5.16 23.62 -7.50
CA ASP A 273 -5.20 22.66 -6.41
C ASP A 273 -6.53 21.89 -6.40
N TYR A 274 -7.65 22.61 -6.56
CA TYR A 274 -8.97 21.97 -6.68
C TYR A 274 -9.05 21.04 -7.88
N LEU A 275 -8.47 21.44 -9.00
CA LEU A 275 -8.44 20.61 -10.20
C LEU A 275 -7.56 19.37 -10.02
N THR A 276 -6.46 19.49 -9.28
CA THR A 276 -5.58 18.36 -8.93
C THR A 276 -6.31 17.37 -8.02
N ILE A 277 -7.04 17.87 -7.03
CA ILE A 277 -7.89 17.06 -6.16
C ILE A 277 -8.97 16.36 -6.99
N ALA A 278 -9.71 17.10 -7.82
CA ALA A 278 -10.76 16.55 -8.67
C ALA A 278 -10.24 15.47 -9.65
N ASN A 279 -9.01 15.60 -10.14
CA ASN A 279 -8.40 14.64 -11.06
C ASN A 279 -7.55 13.55 -10.37
N THR A 280 -7.58 13.48 -9.03
CA THR A 280 -6.82 12.46 -8.28
C THR A 280 -7.29 11.04 -8.63
N TRP A 281 -8.58 10.82 -8.93
CA TRP A 281 -9.08 9.52 -9.39
C TRP A 281 -8.33 9.03 -10.64
N ARG A 282 -8.00 9.92 -11.57
CA ARG A 282 -7.35 9.58 -12.83
C ARG A 282 -5.94 9.09 -12.60
N VAL A 283 -5.11 9.96 -12.02
CA VAL A 283 -3.68 9.65 -11.76
C VAL A 283 -3.50 8.59 -10.68
N GLY A 284 -4.48 8.47 -9.78
CA GLY A 284 -4.51 7.48 -8.72
C GLY A 284 -4.97 6.10 -9.15
N SER A 285 -5.63 5.98 -10.31
CA SER A 285 -6.25 4.72 -10.75
C SER A 285 -5.24 3.63 -11.10
N VAL A 286 -5.62 2.37 -10.84
CA VAL A 286 -4.87 1.18 -11.25
C VAL A 286 -4.68 1.16 -12.77
N ILE A 287 -5.74 1.46 -13.53
CA ILE A 287 -5.72 1.52 -15.00
C ILE A 287 -4.64 2.50 -15.48
N TYR A 288 -4.64 3.75 -15.01
CA TYR A 288 -3.66 4.76 -15.44
C TYR A 288 -2.23 4.36 -15.06
N ASN A 289 -2.04 3.89 -13.83
CA ASN A 289 -0.72 3.56 -13.32
C ASN A 289 -0.09 2.33 -13.99
N ASN A 290 -0.89 1.46 -14.61
CA ASN A 290 -0.40 0.27 -15.31
C ASN A 290 -0.42 0.42 -16.83
N ALA A 291 -1.17 1.38 -17.40
CA ALA A 291 -1.24 1.60 -18.85
C ALA A 291 0.13 1.75 -19.53
N ALA A 292 1.07 2.47 -18.91
CA ALA A 292 2.43 2.62 -19.42
C ALA A 292 3.32 1.39 -19.16
N SER A 293 2.99 0.59 -18.15
CA SER A 293 3.78 -0.57 -17.71
C SER A 293 3.64 -1.78 -18.65
N PHE A 294 2.68 -1.76 -19.59
CA PHE A 294 2.50 -2.84 -20.58
C PHE A 294 3.46 -2.74 -21.76
N ALA A 295 3.74 -1.51 -22.21
CA ALA A 295 4.42 -1.26 -23.48
C ALA A 295 5.89 -1.67 -23.45
N SER A 296 6.61 -1.39 -22.35
CA SER A 296 8.03 -1.75 -22.23
C SER A 296 8.22 -3.26 -22.22
N PRO A 297 7.62 -4.05 -21.30
CA PRO A 297 7.80 -5.49 -21.29
C PRO A 297 7.35 -6.15 -22.60
N TRP A 298 6.30 -5.65 -23.25
CA TRP A 298 5.88 -6.17 -24.56
C TRP A 298 6.90 -5.93 -25.68
N THR A 299 7.55 -4.77 -25.67
CA THR A 299 8.62 -4.44 -26.62
C THR A 299 9.84 -5.32 -26.36
N ASP A 300 10.21 -5.46 -25.09
CA ASP A 300 11.36 -6.27 -24.66
C ASP A 300 11.15 -7.74 -25.00
N LEU A 301 9.94 -8.30 -24.81
CA LEU A 301 9.59 -9.67 -25.18
C LEU A 301 9.85 -10.00 -26.66
N ARG A 302 9.72 -9.03 -27.57
CA ARG A 302 10.04 -9.25 -28.99
C ARG A 302 11.53 -9.36 -29.23
N TRP A 303 12.29 -8.51 -28.54
CA TRP A 303 13.74 -8.55 -28.62
C TRP A 303 14.26 -9.85 -27.98
N ASP A 304 13.73 -10.21 -26.81
CA ASP A 304 14.01 -11.44 -26.08
C ASP A 304 13.72 -12.68 -26.95
N LEU A 305 12.57 -12.74 -27.63
CA LEU A 305 12.24 -13.82 -28.55
C LEU A 305 13.30 -13.95 -29.66
N GLN A 306 13.77 -12.84 -30.22
CA GLN A 306 14.81 -12.88 -31.25
C GLN A 306 16.17 -13.31 -30.70
N GLN A 307 16.52 -12.88 -29.48
CA GLN A 307 17.72 -13.38 -28.80
C GLN A 307 17.61 -14.89 -28.58
N TRP A 308 16.46 -15.35 -28.05
CA TRP A 308 16.24 -16.78 -27.78
C TRP A 308 16.41 -17.62 -29.05
N LYS A 309 15.85 -17.19 -30.19
CA LYS A 309 16.03 -17.89 -31.47
C LYS A 309 17.49 -18.02 -31.92
N ASN A 310 18.35 -17.06 -31.57
CA ASN A 310 19.77 -17.15 -31.87
C ASN A 310 20.50 -18.10 -30.92
N GLU A 311 20.14 -18.05 -29.65
CA GLU A 311 20.74 -18.82 -28.55
C GLU A 311 20.24 -20.28 -28.50
N GLU A 312 19.04 -20.56 -28.99
CA GLU A 312 18.41 -21.89 -28.97
C GLU A 312 19.26 -22.96 -29.67
N GLN A 313 20.00 -22.59 -30.73
CA GLN A 313 20.85 -23.53 -31.46
C GLN A 313 22.04 -24.04 -30.64
N THR A 314 22.45 -23.27 -29.64
CA THR A 314 23.55 -23.62 -28.73
C THR A 314 23.05 -24.02 -27.35
N ALA A 315 21.75 -24.05 -27.10
CA ALA A 315 21.19 -24.45 -25.81
C ALA A 315 21.42 -25.96 -25.54
N HIS A 316 22.09 -26.25 -24.43
CA HIS A 316 22.38 -27.60 -23.97
C HIS A 316 22.66 -27.60 -22.46
N ASP A 317 22.69 -28.79 -21.86
CA ASP A 317 23.09 -28.97 -20.46
C ASP A 317 24.50 -28.42 -20.23
N GLN A 318 24.67 -27.61 -19.19
CA GLN A 318 25.97 -27.07 -18.81
C GLN A 318 26.29 -27.36 -17.35
N HIS A 319 27.56 -27.68 -17.11
CA HIS A 319 28.11 -27.87 -15.78
C HIS A 319 29.51 -27.25 -15.70
N TYR A 320 29.70 -26.37 -14.73
CA TYR A 320 31.00 -25.74 -14.49
C TYR A 320 31.12 -25.25 -13.05
N LYS A 321 32.36 -24.93 -12.68
CA LYS A 321 32.74 -24.49 -11.34
C LYS A 321 33.18 -23.02 -11.38
N THR A 322 32.73 -22.22 -10.41
CA THR A 322 33.19 -20.84 -10.24
C THR A 322 33.61 -20.57 -8.80
N SER A 323 34.44 -19.55 -8.58
CA SER A 323 34.79 -19.09 -7.23
C SER A 323 33.73 -18.13 -6.64
N SER A 324 32.50 -18.16 -7.16
CA SER A 324 31.42 -17.25 -6.79
C SER A 324 30.16 -18.04 -6.48
N ARG A 325 29.50 -17.71 -5.37
CA ARG A 325 28.19 -18.28 -5.02
C ARG A 325 27.07 -17.79 -5.93
N SER A 326 27.31 -16.68 -6.61
CA SER A 326 26.38 -16.10 -7.57
C SER A 326 27.00 -16.16 -8.96
N ASP A 327 26.36 -16.88 -9.85
CA ASP A 327 26.69 -16.94 -11.26
C ASP A 327 25.41 -16.75 -12.07
N SER A 328 25.51 -16.07 -13.21
CA SER A 328 24.33 -15.75 -14.03
C SER A 328 23.86 -16.92 -14.90
N GLY A 329 24.65 -17.98 -15.00
CA GLY A 329 24.37 -19.12 -15.85
C GLY A 329 24.82 -18.94 -17.30
N PRO A 330 24.59 -19.96 -18.14
CA PRO A 330 24.80 -19.86 -19.58
C PRO A 330 23.99 -18.72 -20.20
N LYS A 331 24.43 -18.24 -21.37
CA LYS A 331 23.78 -17.14 -22.07
C LYS A 331 22.34 -17.48 -22.45
N GLU A 332 22.11 -18.71 -22.90
CA GLU A 332 20.80 -19.26 -23.27
C GLU A 332 19.82 -19.24 -22.08
N TYR A 333 20.33 -19.60 -20.90
CA TYR A 333 19.59 -19.54 -19.64
C TYR A 333 19.26 -18.09 -19.25
N GLN A 334 20.23 -17.17 -19.35
CA GLN A 334 20.03 -15.75 -19.05
C GLN A 334 18.94 -15.13 -19.93
N VAL A 335 18.95 -15.42 -21.24
CA VAL A 335 17.91 -14.95 -22.18
C VAL A 335 16.53 -15.48 -21.78
N THR A 336 16.45 -16.76 -21.40
CA THR A 336 15.18 -17.35 -20.92
C THR A 336 14.68 -16.66 -19.64
N LYS A 337 15.56 -16.39 -18.67
CA LYS A 337 15.21 -15.69 -17.43
C LYS A 337 14.78 -14.24 -17.69
N ALA A 338 15.42 -13.54 -18.63
CA ALA A 338 15.00 -12.20 -19.05
C ALA A 338 13.61 -12.23 -19.70
N THR A 339 13.38 -13.17 -20.63
CA THR A 339 12.08 -13.38 -21.29
C THR A 339 10.98 -13.65 -20.26
N LEU A 340 11.26 -14.55 -19.30
CA LEU A 340 10.33 -14.90 -18.22
C LEU A 340 10.06 -13.71 -17.30
N LEU A 341 11.06 -12.90 -16.98
CA LEU A 341 10.90 -11.70 -16.17
C LEU A 341 9.97 -10.70 -16.86
N ASN A 342 10.21 -10.40 -18.15
CA ASN A 342 9.37 -9.48 -18.92
C ASN A 342 7.96 -10.02 -19.12
N GLY A 343 7.84 -11.33 -19.38
CA GLY A 343 6.57 -12.04 -19.45
C GLY A 343 5.77 -11.97 -18.16
N ASN A 344 6.40 -12.20 -17.01
CA ASN A 344 5.76 -12.11 -15.69
C ASN A 344 5.39 -10.67 -15.33
N ASN A 345 6.25 -9.69 -15.65
CA ASN A 345 5.94 -8.28 -15.43
C ASN A 345 4.70 -7.86 -16.21
N LEU A 346 4.59 -8.28 -17.48
CA LEU A 346 3.41 -8.04 -18.30
C LEU A 346 2.16 -8.68 -17.69
N THR A 347 2.21 -9.96 -17.33
CA THR A 347 1.04 -10.64 -16.74
C THR A 347 0.63 -10.03 -15.42
N ASN A 348 1.58 -9.68 -14.55
CA ASN A 348 1.31 -9.07 -13.25
C ASN A 348 0.64 -7.71 -13.39
N SER A 349 1.12 -6.84 -14.29
CA SER A 349 0.47 -5.55 -14.54
C SER A 349 -0.95 -5.73 -15.10
N LEU A 350 -1.17 -6.72 -15.97
CA LEU A 350 -2.48 -6.98 -16.58
C LEU A 350 -3.46 -7.55 -15.56
N ASP A 351 -3.02 -8.53 -14.77
CA ASP A 351 -3.76 -9.07 -13.64
C ASP A 351 -4.19 -7.97 -12.70
N HIS A 352 -3.31 -7.01 -12.41
CA HIS A 352 -3.62 -5.94 -11.50
C HIS A 352 -4.79 -5.08 -11.97
N VAL A 353 -4.82 -4.76 -13.27
CA VAL A 353 -5.97 -4.08 -13.90
C VAL A 353 -7.22 -4.95 -13.88
N PHE A 354 -7.14 -6.20 -14.34
CA PHE A 354 -8.33 -7.06 -14.39
C PHE A 354 -8.89 -7.40 -13.01
N ASN A 355 -8.04 -7.63 -12.01
CA ASN A 355 -8.43 -7.86 -10.64
C ASN A 355 -9.16 -6.65 -10.05
N SER A 356 -8.76 -5.42 -10.37
CA SER A 356 -9.49 -4.21 -9.94
C SER A 356 -10.93 -4.17 -10.49
N LEU A 357 -11.13 -4.58 -11.75
CA LEU A 357 -12.44 -4.63 -12.41
C LEU A 357 -13.31 -5.77 -11.88
N TYR A 358 -12.73 -6.97 -11.70
CA TYR A 358 -13.40 -8.10 -11.08
C TYR A 358 -13.80 -7.79 -9.64
N TYR A 359 -12.91 -7.17 -8.87
CA TYR A 359 -13.20 -6.77 -7.50
C TYR A 359 -14.41 -5.84 -7.44
N THR A 360 -14.50 -4.85 -8.34
CA THR A 360 -15.66 -3.97 -8.42
C THR A 360 -16.93 -4.73 -8.79
N SER A 361 -16.87 -5.59 -9.79
CA SER A 361 -18.02 -6.40 -10.24
C SER A 361 -18.58 -7.28 -9.12
N GLU A 362 -17.69 -7.85 -8.30
CA GLU A 362 -18.05 -8.75 -7.20
C GLU A 362 -18.56 -7.99 -5.96
N HIS A 363 -17.91 -6.89 -5.57
CA HIS A 363 -18.15 -6.25 -4.27
C HIS A 363 -19.07 -5.02 -4.34
N LEU A 364 -19.26 -4.39 -5.51
CA LEU A 364 -20.21 -3.26 -5.64
C LEU A 364 -21.64 -3.65 -5.21
N PRO A 365 -22.20 -4.81 -5.61
CA PRO A 365 -23.53 -5.23 -5.15
C PRO A 365 -23.63 -5.36 -3.62
N GLU A 366 -22.55 -5.79 -2.95
CA GLU A 366 -22.51 -5.88 -1.49
C GLU A 366 -22.56 -4.50 -0.84
N VAL A 367 -21.80 -3.54 -1.38
CA VAL A 367 -21.81 -2.15 -0.91
C VAL A 367 -23.19 -1.51 -1.12
N ASP A 368 -23.80 -1.67 -2.30
CA ASP A 368 -25.16 -1.18 -2.58
C ASP A 368 -26.22 -1.86 -1.67
N GLY A 369 -26.11 -3.17 -1.45
CA GLY A 369 -26.95 -3.92 -0.52
C GLY A 369 -26.82 -3.43 0.93
N ALA A 370 -25.61 -3.11 1.37
CA ALA A 370 -25.36 -2.55 2.69
C ALA A 370 -25.94 -1.14 2.86
N ILE A 371 -25.89 -0.28 1.82
CA ILE A 371 -26.56 1.04 1.83
C ILE A 371 -28.07 0.86 2.03
N LYS A 372 -28.71 0.02 1.20
CA LYS A 372 -30.16 -0.26 1.28
C LYS A 372 -30.55 -0.81 2.65
N SER A 373 -29.78 -1.77 3.17
CA SER A 373 -29.99 -2.37 4.48
C SER A 373 -29.91 -1.34 5.61
N LEU A 374 -28.92 -0.44 5.55
CA LEU A 374 -28.74 0.60 6.54
C LEU A 374 -29.92 1.61 6.55
N ILE A 375 -30.40 2.00 5.37
CA ILE A 375 -31.59 2.85 5.23
C ILE A 375 -32.83 2.15 5.81
N GLU A 376 -33.01 0.86 5.52
CA GLU A 376 -34.13 0.07 6.04
C GLU A 376 -34.08 -0.07 7.58
N LEU A 377 -32.91 -0.33 8.15
CA LEU A 377 -32.71 -0.43 9.60
C LEU A 377 -33.08 0.89 10.32
N ARG A 378 -32.76 2.04 9.73
CA ARG A 378 -33.19 3.35 10.24
C ARG A 378 -34.71 3.45 10.27
N HIS A 379 -35.40 3.14 9.18
CA HIS A 379 -36.87 3.20 9.13
C HIS A 379 -37.57 2.25 10.09
N LYS A 380 -36.94 1.11 10.40
CA LYS A 380 -37.44 0.15 11.41
C LYS A 380 -37.12 0.54 12.85
N ASN A 381 -36.42 1.66 13.07
CA ASN A 381 -35.89 2.05 14.38
C ASN A 381 -35.08 0.91 15.04
N ALA A 382 -34.23 0.24 14.25
CA ALA A 382 -33.35 -0.82 14.73
C ALA A 382 -32.43 -0.33 15.86
N SER A 383 -31.83 -1.26 16.59
CA SER A 383 -30.94 -0.90 17.69
C SER A 383 -29.71 -0.15 17.19
N GLU A 384 -29.16 0.73 18.05
CA GLU A 384 -27.95 1.49 17.73
C GLU A 384 -26.77 0.59 17.36
N GLU A 385 -26.64 -0.57 18.01
CA GLU A 385 -25.55 -1.52 17.75
C GLU A 385 -25.67 -2.16 16.36
N GLU A 386 -26.89 -2.48 15.91
CA GLU A 386 -27.12 -3.02 14.56
C GLU A 386 -26.78 -2.00 13.47
N ILE A 387 -27.24 -0.76 13.63
CA ILE A 387 -26.99 0.33 12.67
C ILE A 387 -25.50 0.67 12.63
N LYS A 388 -24.84 0.72 13.80
CA LYS A 388 -23.40 0.92 13.89
C LYS A 388 -22.63 -0.17 13.15
N LYS A 389 -22.95 -1.44 13.41
CA LYS A 389 -22.27 -2.58 12.77
C LYS A 389 -22.35 -2.50 11.25
N VAL A 390 -23.56 -2.29 10.70
CA VAL A 390 -23.75 -2.18 9.24
C VAL A 390 -23.07 -0.93 8.68
N SER A 391 -23.04 0.18 9.42
CA SER A 391 -22.33 1.40 9.01
C SER A 391 -20.82 1.20 8.91
N GLU A 392 -20.22 0.53 9.90
CA GLU A 392 -18.78 0.24 9.92
C GLU A 392 -18.39 -0.73 8.80
N GLU A 393 -19.21 -1.75 8.56
CA GLU A 393 -19.06 -2.69 7.45
C GLU A 393 -19.16 -1.99 6.09
N LEU A 394 -20.19 -1.16 5.88
CA LEU A 394 -20.37 -0.38 4.66
C LEU A 394 -19.14 0.48 4.35
N ILE A 395 -18.61 1.21 5.34
CA ILE A 395 -17.43 2.04 5.16
C ILE A 395 -16.18 1.20 4.89
N SER A 396 -16.02 0.08 5.58
CA SER A 396 -14.90 -0.84 5.35
C SER A 396 -14.90 -1.37 3.91
N ASN A 397 -16.06 -1.84 3.44
CA ASN A 397 -16.22 -2.37 2.09
C ASN A 397 -16.03 -1.29 1.02
N THR A 398 -16.54 -0.06 1.27
CA THR A 398 -16.33 1.07 0.37
C THR A 398 -14.85 1.47 0.28
N ILE A 399 -14.11 1.45 1.40
CA ILE A 399 -12.66 1.72 1.41
C ILE A 399 -11.91 0.64 0.63
N ALA A 400 -12.26 -0.63 0.82
CA ALA A 400 -11.63 -1.74 0.10
C ALA A 400 -11.87 -1.62 -1.42
N LEU A 401 -13.10 -1.33 -1.82
CA LEU A 401 -13.50 -1.06 -3.21
C LEU A 401 -12.76 0.12 -3.83
N TYR A 402 -12.61 1.23 -3.08
CA TYR A 402 -11.85 2.38 -3.57
C TYR A 402 -10.36 2.02 -3.71
N LYS A 403 -9.75 1.39 -2.70
CA LYS A 403 -8.32 1.06 -2.72
C LYS A 403 -7.93 0.07 -3.81
N SER A 404 -8.80 -0.91 -4.12
CA SER A 404 -8.54 -1.85 -5.20
C SER A 404 -8.52 -1.19 -6.59
N ASN A 405 -9.07 0.01 -6.72
CA ASN A 405 -9.15 0.76 -7.98
C ASN A 405 -8.27 2.01 -8.02
N PHE A 406 -7.96 2.61 -6.87
CA PHE A 406 -7.26 3.91 -6.75
C PHE A 406 -6.06 3.83 -5.78
N GLU A 407 -5.08 2.99 -6.10
CA GLU A 407 -3.91 2.74 -5.24
C GLU A 407 -3.09 3.99 -4.90
N ARG A 408 -3.01 4.93 -5.84
CA ARG A 408 -2.35 6.23 -5.66
C ARG A 408 -3.37 7.37 -5.52
N GLY A 409 -4.61 7.04 -5.17
CA GLY A 409 -5.69 7.98 -4.90
C GLY A 409 -5.55 8.63 -3.52
N PHE A 410 -6.67 9.09 -2.95
CA PHE A 410 -6.66 9.65 -1.61
C PHE A 410 -6.25 8.64 -0.54
N GLU A 411 -5.50 9.09 0.47
CA GLU A 411 -5.17 8.30 1.65
C GLU A 411 -6.41 8.17 2.56
N ILE A 412 -7.26 7.20 2.26
CA ILE A 412 -8.54 6.97 2.97
C ILE A 412 -8.45 6.05 4.20
N GLU A 413 -7.23 5.70 4.64
CA GLU A 413 -7.06 4.86 5.83
C GLU A 413 -7.56 5.56 7.09
N ARG A 414 -8.57 4.95 7.73
CA ARG A 414 -9.27 5.50 8.90
C ARG A 414 -8.43 5.42 10.18
N PHE A 415 -7.69 4.34 10.41
CA PHE A 415 -6.92 4.11 11.62
C PHE A 415 -5.60 3.40 11.31
N ARG A 416 -4.48 4.06 11.56
CA ARG A 416 -3.14 3.48 11.38
C ARG A 416 -2.63 3.01 12.74
N GLY A 417 -2.98 1.78 13.12
CA GLY A 417 -2.53 1.19 14.38
C GLY A 417 -1.01 1.19 14.56
N TRP A 418 -0.26 1.07 13.46
CA TRP A 418 1.20 1.17 13.46
C TRP A 418 1.71 2.57 13.86
N ALA A 419 0.98 3.63 13.52
CA ALA A 419 1.36 4.99 13.89
C ALA A 419 1.24 5.18 15.40
N ILE A 420 0.21 4.60 16.03
CA ILE A 420 0.07 4.61 17.50
C ILE A 420 1.20 3.81 18.16
N ALA A 421 1.54 2.63 17.62
CA ALA A 421 2.66 1.85 18.11
C ALA A 421 3.98 2.63 17.99
N LEU A 422 4.20 3.29 16.84
CA LEU A 422 5.38 4.13 16.58
C LEU A 422 5.42 5.32 17.54
N TRP A 423 4.36 6.11 17.66
CA TRP A 423 4.32 7.27 18.54
C TRP A 423 4.42 6.90 20.02
N SER A 424 3.82 5.78 20.43
CA SER A 424 3.96 5.24 21.78
C SER A 424 5.41 4.83 22.05
N SER A 425 6.08 4.19 21.08
CA SER A 425 7.49 3.81 21.19
C SER A 425 8.42 5.03 21.21
N LEU A 426 8.17 6.04 20.37
CA LEU A 426 8.91 7.30 20.35
C LEU A 426 8.70 8.10 21.64
N GLY A 427 7.47 8.13 22.18
CA GLY A 427 7.17 8.76 23.47
C GLY A 427 7.89 8.09 24.64
N LEU A 428 7.96 6.76 24.64
CA LEU A 428 8.74 5.98 25.61
C LEU A 428 10.24 6.29 25.51
N LEU A 429 10.79 6.31 24.29
CA LEU A 429 12.21 6.62 24.04
C LEU A 429 12.57 8.06 24.42
N SER A 430 11.71 9.02 24.09
CA SER A 430 11.89 10.45 24.42
C SER A 430 11.81 10.69 25.92
N GLY A 431 10.87 10.03 26.59
CA GLY A 431 10.74 10.07 28.05
C GLY A 431 11.93 9.43 28.76
N ALA A 432 12.47 8.33 28.24
CA ALA A 432 13.71 7.73 28.74
C ALA A 432 14.92 8.67 28.55
N GLY A 433 15.04 9.33 27.39
CA GLY A 433 16.11 10.30 27.11
C GLY A 433 16.07 11.54 28.03
N LEU A 434 14.88 12.10 28.27
CA LEU A 434 14.70 13.22 29.20
C LEU A 434 14.96 12.80 30.66
N GLY A 435 14.59 11.57 31.03
CA GLY A 435 14.90 11.00 32.35
C GLY A 435 16.40 10.85 32.59
N ILE A 436 17.14 10.40 31.58
CA ILE A 436 18.62 10.30 31.62
C ILE A 436 19.25 11.69 31.68
N PHE A 437 18.76 12.65 30.89
CA PHE A 437 19.29 14.03 30.90
C PHE A 437 19.04 14.73 32.24
N ALA A 438 17.81 14.66 32.79
CA ALA A 438 17.48 15.19 34.10
C ALA A 438 18.27 14.51 35.23
N GLY A 439 18.48 13.20 35.14
CA GLY A 439 19.34 12.44 36.05
C GLY A 439 20.80 12.90 35.98
N SER A 440 21.33 13.14 34.78
CA SER A 440 22.70 13.60 34.57
C SER A 440 22.93 15.04 35.04
N VAL A 441 21.95 15.94 34.86
CA VAL A 441 22.01 17.32 35.37
C VAL A 441 21.92 17.33 36.89
N ALA A 442 21.05 16.51 37.50
CA ALA A 442 21.01 16.37 38.96
C ALA A 442 22.33 15.82 39.51
N GLN A 443 22.92 14.82 38.85
CA GLN A 443 24.21 14.24 39.25
C GLN A 443 25.37 15.23 39.10
N ALA A 444 25.37 16.07 38.06
CA ALA A 444 26.35 17.15 37.88
C ALA A 444 26.18 18.29 38.90
N TYR A 445 24.94 18.66 39.23
CA TYR A 445 24.65 19.75 40.17
C TYR A 445 24.93 19.37 41.64
N PHE A 446 24.74 18.10 42.01
CA PHE A 446 25.04 17.61 43.36
C PHE A 446 26.44 17.01 43.52
N GLY A 447 27.05 16.50 42.44
CA GLY A 447 28.42 15.98 42.45
C GLY A 447 29.49 17.06 42.65
N ASN A 448 29.24 18.28 42.18
CA ASN A 448 30.16 19.42 42.35
C ASN A 448 30.11 20.09 43.74
N ARG A 449 29.33 19.57 44.70
CA ARG A 449 29.34 20.03 46.10
C ARG A 449 30.12 19.11 47.05
N CYS A 450 30.85 18.13 46.52
CA CYS A 450 31.65 17.19 47.33
C CYS A 450 33.12 17.08 46.89
N ASN A 451 33.67 18.13 46.30
CA ASN A 451 35.12 18.34 46.20
C ASN A 451 35.52 19.59 46.97
#